data_AF-A0A661X0I7-F1
#
_entry.id   AF-A0A661X0I7-F1
#
_cell.length_a   1.000
_cell.length_b   1.000
_cell.length_c   1.000
_cell.angle_alpha   90.00
_cell.angle_beta   90.00
_cell.angle_gamma   90.00
#
_symmetry.space_group_name_H-M   'P 1'
#
loop_
_entity.id
_entity.type
_entity.pdbx_description
1 polymer ?
#
loop_
_entity_poly.entity_id
_entity_poly.type
_entity_poly.pdbx_seq_one_letter_code
_entity_poly.pdbx_strand_id
1 'polypeptide(L)'
;MIYLLIKYILIIYFYWVLDISVHGLDNVPKKSPAIIVANHPGLLDGLLIMTVMKRRFHTFAKEKVFNSRFKMLFLRSVGGIPVGSEETNNNAFIEAQKLLKKNKLLLIFPEGKINADPDLLPFKSGFLRLAVE
;
A
#
# COMPACT_ATOMS: atom_id res chain seq x y z
N MET A 1 9.67 -14.53 4.81
CA MET A 1 9.30 -15.07 6.14
C MET A 1 8.55 -14.05 6.98
N ILE A 2 9.17 -12.92 7.38
CA ILE A 2 8.56 -11.94 8.29
C ILE A 2 7.22 -11.35 7.80
N TYR A 3 7.09 -11.08 6.50
CA TYR A 3 5.86 -10.57 5.90
C TYR A 3 4.68 -11.54 6.06
N LEU A 4 4.91 -12.84 5.83
CA LEU A 4 3.85 -13.83 5.95
C LEU A 4 3.43 -13.97 7.41
N LEU A 5 4.39 -13.96 8.35
CA LEU A 5 4.09 -13.95 9.78
C LEU A 5 3.20 -12.77 10.16
N ILE A 6 3.60 -11.54 9.79
CA ILE A 6 2.80 -10.33 10.05
C ILE A 6 1.43 -10.43 9.39
N LYS A 7 1.36 -10.91 8.14
CA LYS A 7 0.09 -11.10 7.43
C LYS A 7 -0.85 -12.06 8.16
N TYR A 8 -0.36 -13.22 8.61
CA TYR A 8 -1.20 -14.20 9.32
C TYR A 8 -1.66 -13.68 10.69
N ILE A 9 -0.80 -12.98 11.43
CA ILE A 9 -1.19 -12.32 12.69
C ILE A 9 -2.32 -11.31 12.44
N LEU A 10 -2.20 -10.50 11.39
CA LEU A 10 -3.22 -9.50 11.03
C LEU A 10 -4.50 -10.13 10.48
N ILE A 11 -4.43 -11.25 9.75
CA ILE A 11 -5.62 -12.01 9.34
C ILE A 11 -6.42 -12.41 10.57
N ILE A 12 -5.76 -13.00 11.57
CA ILE A 12 -6.43 -13.38 12.81
C ILE A 12 -7.01 -12.14 13.48
N TYR A 13 -6.21 -11.09 13.72
CA TYR A 13 -6.69 -9.87 14.36
C TYR A 13 -7.92 -9.26 13.67
N PHE A 14 -7.87 -9.04 12.35
CA PHE A 14 -8.96 -8.39 11.63
C PHE A 14 -10.19 -9.28 11.49
N TYR A 15 -10.02 -10.59 11.33
CA TYR A 15 -11.15 -11.53 11.29
C TYR A 15 -11.96 -11.53 12.60
N TRP A 16 -11.30 -11.28 13.74
CA TRP A 16 -11.98 -11.21 15.04
C TRP A 16 -12.66 -9.87 15.30
N VAL A 17 -12.25 -8.79 14.62
CA VAL A 17 -12.69 -7.42 14.93
C VAL A 17 -13.66 -6.87 13.87
N LEU A 18 -13.57 -7.35 12.62
CA LEU A 18 -14.32 -6.83 11.48
C LEU A 18 -15.08 -7.93 10.77
N ASP A 19 -16.24 -7.58 10.23
CA ASP A 19 -16.89 -8.35 9.18
C ASP A 19 -16.35 -7.90 7.82
N ILE A 20 -15.70 -8.81 7.09
CA ILE A 20 -14.96 -8.49 5.86
C ILE A 20 -15.57 -9.27 4.70
N SER A 21 -16.25 -8.56 3.79
CA SER A 21 -16.65 -9.09 2.49
C SER A 21 -15.68 -8.64 1.40
N VAL A 22 -15.25 -9.57 0.55
CA VAL A 22 -14.32 -9.28 -0.55
C VAL A 22 -14.92 -9.78 -1.86
N HIS A 23 -15.02 -8.88 -2.84
CA HIS A 23 -15.52 -9.19 -4.17
C HIS A 23 -14.44 -8.88 -5.23
N GLY A 24 -14.43 -9.64 -6.33
CA GLY A 24 -13.56 -9.36 -7.48
C GLY A 24 -12.06 -9.58 -7.24
N LEU A 25 -11.67 -10.35 -6.22
CA LEU A 25 -10.27 -10.60 -5.90
C LEU A 25 -9.49 -11.28 -7.04
N ASP A 26 -10.19 -11.99 -7.93
CA ASP A 26 -9.60 -12.63 -9.10
C ASP A 26 -9.27 -11.66 -10.24
N ASN A 27 -9.74 -10.41 -10.17
CA ASN A 27 -9.33 -9.33 -11.08
C ASN A 27 -7.87 -8.92 -10.85
N VAL A 28 -7.30 -9.23 -9.67
CA VAL A 28 -5.90 -8.95 -9.39
C VAL A 28 -5.03 -9.89 -10.24
N PRO A 29 -4.16 -9.37 -11.12
CA PRO A 29 -3.37 -10.22 -11.99
C PRO A 29 -2.49 -11.18 -11.17
N LYS A 30 -2.28 -12.41 -11.66
CA LYS A 30 -1.48 -13.40 -10.93
C LYS A 30 0.02 -13.22 -11.10
N LYS A 31 0.47 -12.69 -12.24
CA LYS A 31 1.89 -12.67 -12.64
C LYS A 31 2.40 -11.33 -13.21
N SER A 32 1.53 -10.44 -13.71
CA SER A 32 1.92 -9.14 -14.26
C SER A 32 1.94 -8.05 -13.18
N PRO A 33 2.57 -6.87 -13.41
CA PRO A 33 2.45 -5.76 -12.47
C PRO A 33 1.04 -5.17 -12.51
N ALA A 34 0.65 -4.47 -11.44
CA ALA A 34 -0.54 -3.65 -11.43
C ALA A 34 -0.43 -2.56 -10.36
N ILE A 35 -1.14 -1.47 -10.58
CA ILE A 35 -1.35 -0.40 -9.60
C ILE A 35 -2.79 -0.56 -9.08
N ILE A 36 -2.90 -0.89 -7.80
CA ILE A 36 -4.15 -0.94 -7.06
C ILE A 36 -4.39 0.47 -6.51
N VAL A 37 -5.54 1.04 -6.80
CA VAL A 37 -5.95 2.36 -6.33
C VAL A 37 -7.13 2.18 -5.37
N ALA A 38 -7.04 2.76 -4.18
CA ALA A 38 -8.08 2.68 -3.15
C ALA A 38 -8.24 4.04 -2.45
N ASN A 39 -9.42 4.32 -1.92
CA ASN A 39 -9.65 5.42 -0.98
C ASN A 39 -8.94 5.14 0.37
N HIS A 40 -8.77 6.15 1.22
CA HIS A 40 -8.00 6.04 2.47
C HIS A 40 -8.77 6.45 3.73
N PRO A 41 -9.84 5.72 4.14
CA PRO A 41 -10.63 6.08 5.32
C PRO A 41 -9.93 5.93 6.67
N GLY A 42 -8.89 5.11 6.77
CA GLY A 42 -8.30 4.72 8.04
C GLY A 42 -6.78 4.54 8.02
N LEU A 43 -6.18 4.59 9.21
CA LEU A 43 -4.74 4.38 9.38
C LEU A 43 -4.28 2.97 8.97
N LEU A 44 -5.17 1.98 9.13
CA LEU A 44 -4.84 0.57 8.96
C LEU A 44 -5.25 0.01 7.59
N ASP A 45 -5.76 0.83 6.67
CA ASP A 45 -6.30 0.37 5.38
C ASP A 45 -5.30 -0.48 4.59
N GLY A 46 -4.04 -0.02 4.52
CA GLY A 46 -2.98 -0.78 3.85
C GLY A 46 -2.72 -2.14 4.52
N LEU A 47 -2.84 -2.23 5.84
CA LEU A 47 -2.68 -3.50 6.56
C LEU A 47 -3.90 -4.41 6.39
N LEU A 48 -5.11 -3.84 6.33
CA LEU A 48 -6.33 -4.57 6.03
C LEU A 48 -6.31 -5.14 4.61
N ILE A 49 -5.96 -4.33 3.60
CA ILE A 49 -5.82 -4.80 2.21
C ILE A 49 -4.76 -5.91 2.12
N MET A 50 -3.70 -5.85 2.93
CA MET A 50 -2.69 -6.89 2.99
C MET A 50 -3.24 -8.26 3.42
N THR A 51 -4.24 -8.32 4.30
CA THR A 51 -4.81 -9.59 4.77
C THR A 51 -5.58 -10.30 3.66
N VAL A 52 -6.29 -9.55 2.82
CA VAL A 52 -7.12 -10.09 1.74
C VAL A 52 -6.35 -10.31 0.43
N MET A 53 -5.27 -9.57 0.17
CA MET A 53 -4.54 -9.70 -1.10
C MET A 53 -3.75 -10.99 -1.23
N LYS A 54 -3.95 -11.71 -2.34
CA LYS A 54 -3.20 -12.97 -2.66
C LYS A 54 -1.71 -12.71 -2.93
N ARG A 55 -1.36 -11.56 -3.51
CA ARG A 55 0.02 -11.16 -3.83
C ARG A 55 0.50 -10.05 -2.91
N ARG A 56 1.79 -10.07 -2.58
CA ARG A 56 2.44 -8.95 -1.89
C ARG A 56 2.42 -7.70 -2.77
N PHE A 57 2.01 -6.59 -2.19
CA PHE A 57 2.14 -5.25 -2.79
C PHE A 57 3.11 -4.39 -1.97
N HIS A 58 3.43 -3.22 -2.52
CA HIS A 58 4.15 -2.16 -1.84
C HIS A 58 3.28 -0.91 -1.83
N THR A 59 3.38 -0.09 -0.80
CA THR A 59 2.52 1.10 -0.64
C THR A 59 3.34 2.28 -0.17
N PHE A 60 2.91 3.48 -0.52
CA PHE A 60 3.55 4.71 -0.05
C PHE A 60 3.06 5.06 1.36
N ALA A 61 3.99 5.49 2.22
CA ALA A 61 3.70 5.92 3.58
C ALA A 61 4.52 7.17 3.92
N LYS A 62 3.95 8.08 4.72
CA LYS A 62 4.65 9.32 5.10
C LYS A 62 5.99 9.00 5.76
N GLU A 63 7.05 9.63 5.27
CA GLU A 63 8.43 9.44 5.75
C GLU A 63 8.54 9.67 7.26
N LYS A 64 7.78 10.63 7.81
CA LYS A 64 7.72 10.91 9.26
C LYS A 64 7.29 9.70 10.11
N VAL A 65 6.64 8.68 9.53
CA VAL A 65 6.25 7.46 10.24
C VAL A 65 7.44 6.50 10.39
N PHE A 66 8.48 6.63 9.56
CA PHE A 66 9.73 5.86 9.63
C PHE A 66 10.70 6.42 10.68
N ASN A 67 10.19 7.03 11.76
CA ASN A 67 10.96 7.81 12.73
C ASN A 67 11.69 6.98 13.81
N SER A 68 11.65 5.65 13.75
CA SER A 68 12.45 4.78 14.62
C SER A 68 12.92 3.56 13.86
N ARG A 69 14.03 2.95 14.31
CA ARG A 69 14.58 1.72 13.68
C ARG A 69 13.54 0.60 13.62
N PHE A 70 12.75 0.43 14.68
CA PHE A 70 11.69 -0.56 14.74
C PHE A 70 10.58 -0.27 13.70
N LYS A 71 10.05 0.96 13.65
CA LYS A 71 9.01 1.32 12.68
C LYS A 71 9.52 1.23 11.25
N MET A 72 10.75 1.66 10.99
CA MET A 72 11.37 1.55 9.68
C MET A 72 11.47 0.09 9.23
N LEU A 73 11.99 -0.78 10.11
CA LEU A 73 12.08 -2.21 9.82
C LEU A 73 10.71 -2.82 9.56
N PHE A 74 9.74 -2.53 10.42
CA PHE A 74 8.36 -2.99 10.27
C PHE A 74 7.74 -2.53 8.95
N LEU A 75 7.75 -1.22 8.66
CA LEU A 75 7.15 -0.65 7.46
C LEU A 75 7.81 -1.19 6.19
N ARG A 76 9.15 -1.25 6.13
CA ARG A 76 9.85 -1.88 5.00
C ARG A 76 9.50 -3.37 4.86
N SER A 77 9.34 -4.08 5.97
CA SER A 77 8.97 -5.50 5.96
C SER A 77 7.58 -5.76 5.36
N VAL A 78 6.63 -4.84 5.56
CA VAL A 78 5.28 -4.90 4.98
C VAL A 78 5.17 -4.24 3.60
N GLY A 79 6.27 -3.70 3.06
CA GLY A 79 6.31 -3.12 1.71
C GLY A 79 6.10 -1.61 1.65
N GLY A 80 6.27 -0.90 2.76
CA GLY A 80 6.20 0.55 2.83
C GLY A 80 7.35 1.24 2.08
N ILE A 81 7.00 2.24 1.29
CA ILE A 81 7.89 3.15 0.55
C ILE A 81 7.72 4.55 1.18
N PRO A 82 8.78 5.17 1.72
CA PRO A 82 8.66 6.50 2.33
C PRO A 82 8.36 7.56 1.28
N VAL A 83 7.47 8.51 1.60
CA VAL A 83 7.15 9.71 0.80
C VAL A 83 7.03 10.94 1.70
N GLY A 84 7.48 12.10 1.25
CA GLY A 84 7.54 13.30 2.08
C GLY A 84 8.17 14.48 1.37
N SER A 85 9.49 14.63 1.50
CA SER A 85 10.28 15.67 0.81
C SER A 85 10.32 15.44 -0.70
N GLU A 86 10.73 16.46 -1.45
CA GLU A 86 10.92 16.34 -2.91
C GLU A 86 11.90 15.21 -3.27
N GLU A 87 13.04 15.15 -2.58
CA GLU A 87 14.03 14.09 -2.77
C GLU A 87 13.45 12.70 -2.47
N THR A 88 12.76 12.54 -1.33
CA THR A 88 12.13 11.26 -0.96
C THR A 88 11.04 10.87 -1.95
N ASN A 89 10.27 11.82 -2.47
CA ASN A 89 9.24 11.56 -3.48
C ASN A 89 9.85 11.10 -4.82
N ASN A 90 10.97 11.70 -5.25
CA ASN A 90 11.70 11.27 -6.44
C ASN A 90 12.25 9.85 -6.27
N ASN A 91 12.85 9.56 -5.12
CA ASN A 91 13.34 8.22 -4.78
C ASN A 91 12.22 7.18 -4.74
N ALA A 92 11.06 7.53 -4.17
CA ALA A 92 9.89 6.68 -4.10
C ALA A 92 9.33 6.37 -5.50
N PHE A 93 9.32 7.35 -6.41
CA PHE A 93 8.89 7.16 -7.80
C PHE A 93 9.82 6.19 -8.54
N ILE A 94 11.14 6.36 -8.41
CA ILE A 94 12.13 5.45 -9.00
C ILE A 94 12.00 4.03 -8.41
N GLU A 95 11.80 3.91 -7.09
CA GLU A 95 11.56 2.62 -6.42
C GLU A 95 10.30 1.95 -6.97
N ALA A 96 9.21 2.70 -7.12
CA ALA A 96 7.94 2.23 -7.66
C ALA A 96 8.08 1.71 -9.10
N GLN A 97 8.75 2.44 -9.99
CA GLN A 97 9.02 1.98 -11.35
C GLN A 97 9.83 0.69 -11.37
N LYS A 98 10.86 0.57 -10.53
CA LYS A 98 11.66 -0.66 -10.40
C LYS A 98 10.80 -1.84 -9.91
N LEU A 99 9.86 -1.61 -9.00
CA LEU A 99 8.94 -2.64 -8.50
C LEU A 99 7.96 -3.10 -9.58
N LEU A 100 7.38 -2.18 -10.34
CA LEU A 100 6.50 -2.51 -11.48
C LEU A 100 7.25 -3.33 -12.54
N LYS A 101 8.47 -2.91 -12.92
CA LYS A 101 9.34 -3.67 -13.84
C LYS A 101 9.70 -5.08 -13.33
N LYS A 102 9.63 -5.31 -12.02
CA LYS A 102 9.82 -6.62 -11.36
C LYS A 102 8.50 -7.37 -11.13
N ASN A 103 7.45 -7.04 -11.87
CA ASN A 103 6.12 -7.65 -11.78
C ASN A 103 5.55 -7.59 -10.35
N LYS A 104 5.77 -6.49 -9.62
CA LYS A 104 5.18 -6.29 -8.28
C LYS A 104 3.89 -5.47 -8.38
N LEU A 105 3.10 -5.57 -7.33
CA LEU A 105 1.92 -4.74 -7.14
C LEU A 105 2.28 -3.49 -6.35
N LEU A 106 1.66 -2.37 -6.71
CA LEU A 106 1.67 -1.14 -5.94
C LEU A 106 0.26 -0.86 -5.44
N LEU A 107 0.12 -0.46 -4.18
CA LEU A 107 -1.10 0.09 -3.62
C LEU A 107 -0.91 1.60 -3.47
N ILE A 108 -1.87 2.38 -3.98
CA ILE A 108 -1.84 3.83 -3.92
C ILE A 108 -3.17 4.36 -3.40
N PHE A 109 -3.05 5.26 -2.45
CA PHE A 109 -4.14 6.08 -1.93
C PHE A 109 -4.04 7.47 -2.55
N PRO A 110 -4.78 7.76 -3.64
CA PRO A 110 -4.53 8.93 -4.49
C PRO A 110 -4.92 10.26 -3.80
N GLU A 111 -5.72 10.19 -2.74
CA GLU A 111 -6.06 11.32 -1.85
C GLU A 111 -4.83 11.86 -1.10
N GLY A 112 -3.80 11.02 -0.90
CA GLY A 112 -2.53 11.40 -0.27
C GLY A 112 -2.59 11.68 1.23
N LYS A 113 -3.76 11.56 1.86
CA LYS A 113 -3.98 11.60 3.31
C LYS A 113 -5.18 10.72 3.67
N ILE A 114 -5.28 10.37 4.95
CA ILE A 114 -6.44 9.68 5.50
C ILE A 114 -7.62 10.65 5.47
N ASN A 115 -8.78 10.16 5.06
CA ASN A 115 -10.03 10.90 5.04
C ASN A 115 -11.17 10.05 5.59
N ALA A 116 -11.56 10.30 6.84
CA ALA A 116 -12.64 9.54 7.48
C ALA A 116 -14.04 9.99 7.04
N ASP A 117 -14.14 11.11 6.31
CA ASP A 117 -15.39 11.57 5.73
C ASP A 117 -15.86 10.64 4.60
N PRO A 118 -17.17 10.50 4.39
CA PRO A 118 -17.72 9.62 3.34
C PRO A 118 -17.39 10.10 1.93
N ASP A 119 -17.13 11.40 1.75
CA ASP A 119 -16.80 11.99 0.46
C ASP A 119 -15.32 11.80 0.11
N LEU A 120 -15.01 11.57 -1.17
CA LEU A 120 -13.63 11.44 -1.63
C LEU A 120 -12.93 12.80 -1.75
N LEU A 121 -11.65 12.84 -1.37
CA LEU A 121 -10.82 14.00 -1.65
C LEU A 121 -10.36 14.04 -3.11
N PRO A 122 -9.94 15.23 -3.61
CA PRO A 122 -9.30 15.33 -4.91
C PRO A 122 -8.07 14.41 -5.04
N PHE A 123 -7.98 13.70 -6.16
CA PHE A 123 -6.91 12.76 -6.41
C PHE A 123 -5.66 13.46 -6.96
N LYS A 124 -4.51 13.07 -6.43
CA LYS A 124 -3.20 13.46 -6.99
C LYS A 124 -2.88 12.61 -8.21
N SER A 125 -2.33 13.21 -9.26
CA SER A 125 -2.08 12.55 -10.55
C SER A 125 -0.85 11.64 -10.60
N GLY A 126 -0.03 11.58 -9.56
CA GLY A 126 1.25 10.85 -9.58
C GLY A 126 1.13 9.37 -9.93
N PHE A 127 0.02 8.71 -9.58
CA PHE A 127 -0.23 7.31 -9.94
C PHE A 127 -0.54 7.11 -11.42
N LEU A 128 -1.15 8.10 -12.08
CA LEU A 128 -1.42 8.06 -13.53
C LEU A 128 -0.11 8.06 -14.31
N ARG A 129 0.85 8.87 -13.86
CA ARG A 129 2.20 8.91 -14.44
C ARG A 129 2.89 7.55 -14.35
N LEU A 130 2.82 6.88 -13.18
CA LEU A 130 3.34 5.51 -13.00
C LEU A 130 2.64 4.45 -13.86
N ALA A 131 1.40 4.70 -14.28
CA ALA A 131 0.64 3.75 -15.10
C ALA A 131 1.00 3.84 -16.59
N VAL A 132 1.51 4.99 -17.04
CA VAL A 132 1.84 5.28 -18.44
C VAL A 132 3.32 5.05 -18.75
N GLU A 133 4.21 5.25 -17.77
CA GLU A 133 5.66 5.06 -17.88
C GLU A 133 6.13 3.63 -17.56
#